data_AF-B0XUT1-F1
#
_entry.id   AF-B0XUT1-F1
#
_cell.length_a   1.000
_cell.length_b   1.000
_cell.length_c   1.000
_cell.angle_alpha   90.00
_cell.angle_beta   90.00
_cell.angle_gamma   90.00
#
_symmetry.space_group_name_H-M   'P 1'
#
loop_
_entity.id
_entity.type
_entity.pdbx_description
1 polymer ?
#
loop_
_entity_poly.entity_id
_entity_poly.type
_entity_poly.pdbx_seq_one_letter_code
_entity_poly.pdbx_strand_id
1 'polypeptide(L)'
;MRNSFADVPPDVRFQISWTDIRVACMAFTKPIFPFVRYARPSGLTLIPPSKDHARTASRLIQLFEIPGVFGEPMSKAIYDLTELIWYAEWIKGDPKSSQSFDDETEDYFNTEVLYVEYALHTDRYTPTGETKGDATIEGCVRLACLLFHNSTIWEFYPAMGPVFSKPIVGLRVALETTIPAGYFNLCRELLIWVLFVGACSSRLLAREHTFFMTELTMAVRNQGFHSWQDLRELLLGYFYVDRCYLTSLRELWDEIHIDADASRLNLC
;
A
#
# COMPACT_ATOMS: atom_id res chain seq x y z
N MET A 1 31.93 -18.83 -13.69
CA MET A 1 30.80 -17.88 -13.86
C MET A 1 29.67 -18.41 -12.98
N ARG A 2 29.07 -17.60 -12.10
CA ARG A 2 27.95 -18.06 -11.26
C ARG A 2 26.73 -18.29 -12.17
N ASN A 3 26.06 -19.44 -12.04
CA ASN A 3 24.98 -19.83 -12.95
C ASN A 3 23.59 -19.46 -12.39
N SER A 4 23.49 -19.21 -11.08
CA SER A 4 22.27 -18.79 -10.40
C SER A 4 22.49 -17.52 -9.59
N PHE A 5 21.46 -16.67 -9.50
CA PHE A 5 21.46 -15.53 -8.59
C PHE A 5 21.59 -15.96 -7.12
N ALA A 6 21.15 -17.19 -6.80
CA ALA A 6 21.33 -17.79 -5.48
C ALA A 6 22.81 -17.99 -5.10
N ASP A 7 23.72 -18.07 -6.07
CA ASP A 7 25.17 -18.26 -5.82
C ASP A 7 25.88 -16.95 -5.42
N VAL A 8 25.19 -15.81 -5.50
CA VAL A 8 25.72 -14.50 -5.12
C VAL A 8 25.63 -14.33 -3.59
N PRO A 9 26.65 -13.76 -2.91
CA PRO A 9 26.63 -13.53 -1.48
C PRO A 9 25.40 -12.72 -1.02
N PRO A 10 24.82 -13.03 0.16
CA PRO A 10 23.63 -12.37 0.69
C PRO A 10 23.64 -10.84 0.60
N ASP A 11 24.66 -10.17 1.13
CA ASP A 11 24.73 -8.71 1.15
C ASP A 11 24.76 -8.12 -0.26
N VAL A 12 25.46 -8.77 -1.18
CA VAL A 12 25.52 -8.35 -2.59
C VAL A 12 24.16 -8.55 -3.26
N ARG A 13 23.46 -9.66 -2.99
CA ARG A 13 22.10 -9.87 -3.49
C ARG A 13 21.14 -8.83 -2.95
N PHE A 14 21.23 -8.50 -1.67
CA PHE A 14 20.41 -7.46 -1.05
C PHE A 14 20.57 -6.13 -1.79
N GLN A 15 21.81 -5.70 -2.02
CA GLN A 15 22.08 -4.44 -2.74
C GLN A 15 21.59 -4.46 -4.20
N ILE A 16 21.75 -5.59 -4.89
CA ILE A 16 21.25 -5.77 -6.26
C ILE A 16 19.71 -5.69 -6.26
N SER A 17 19.04 -6.47 -5.42
CA SER A 17 17.58 -6.47 -5.31
C SER A 17 17.04 -5.10 -4.91
N TRP A 18 17.65 -4.44 -3.92
CA TRP A 18 17.31 -3.08 -3.52
C TRP A 18 17.35 -2.13 -4.72
N THR A 19 18.48 -2.10 -5.43
CA THR A 19 18.68 -1.20 -6.56
C THR A 19 17.69 -1.49 -7.69
N ASP A 20 17.52 -2.77 -8.04
CA ASP A 20 16.62 -3.20 -9.11
C ASP A 20 15.16 -2.84 -8.82
N ILE A 21 14.69 -3.10 -7.59
CA ILE A 21 13.33 -2.75 -7.16
C ILE A 21 13.12 -1.23 -7.20
N ARG A 22 14.10 -0.44 -6.75
CA ARG A 22 14.02 1.04 -6.80
C ARG A 22 13.95 1.54 -8.25
N VAL A 23 14.77 0.98 -9.13
CA VAL A 23 14.73 1.28 -10.57
C VAL A 23 13.39 0.88 -11.17
N ALA A 24 12.86 -0.29 -10.83
CA ALA A 24 11.55 -0.75 -11.27
C ALA A 24 10.41 0.18 -10.79
N CYS A 25 10.52 0.70 -9.57
CA CYS A 25 9.60 1.71 -9.04
C CYS A 25 9.68 3.03 -9.82
N MET A 26 10.89 3.56 -10.04
CA MET A 26 11.10 4.78 -10.84
C MET A 26 10.68 4.62 -12.30
N ALA A 27 10.93 3.46 -12.88
CA ALA A 27 10.65 3.17 -14.28
C ALA A 27 9.21 2.71 -14.50
N PHE A 28 8.52 2.27 -13.45
CA PHE A 28 7.21 1.63 -13.47
C PHE A 28 7.21 0.34 -14.29
N THR A 29 8.24 -0.47 -14.07
CA THR A 29 8.49 -1.75 -14.73
C THR A 29 8.51 -2.89 -13.72
N LYS A 30 8.74 -4.12 -14.17
CA LYS A 30 9.14 -5.21 -13.28
C LYS A 30 10.64 -5.13 -12.97
N PRO A 31 11.07 -5.58 -11.78
CA PRO A 31 12.47 -5.90 -11.52
C PRO A 31 12.99 -6.93 -12.53
N ILE A 32 14.27 -6.86 -12.88
CA ILE A 32 14.89 -7.73 -13.88
C ILE A 32 15.61 -8.94 -13.26
N PHE A 33 16.03 -8.83 -12.00
CA PHE A 33 16.68 -9.93 -11.29
C PHE A 33 15.66 -10.78 -10.54
N PRO A 34 15.78 -12.11 -10.57
CA PRO A 34 14.91 -12.98 -9.79
C PRO A 34 15.17 -12.77 -8.30
N PHE A 35 14.10 -12.72 -7.50
CA PHE A 35 14.24 -12.57 -6.06
C PHE A 35 14.48 -13.93 -5.37
N VAL A 36 15.50 -14.00 -4.50
CA VAL A 36 15.74 -15.16 -3.64
C VAL A 36 15.10 -14.89 -2.28
N ARG A 37 13.87 -15.35 -2.09
CA ARG A 37 13.12 -15.17 -0.83
C ARG A 37 13.66 -16.11 0.24
N TYR A 38 13.82 -15.61 1.46
CA TYR A 38 14.28 -16.42 2.58
C TYR A 38 13.15 -17.30 3.11
N ALA A 39 13.49 -18.45 3.65
CA ALA A 39 12.50 -19.33 4.25
C ALA A 39 11.97 -18.66 5.52
N ARG A 40 10.64 -18.71 5.72
CA ARG A 40 10.02 -18.25 6.97
C ARG A 40 10.53 -19.13 8.13
N PRO A 41 11.04 -18.55 9.23
CA PRO A 41 11.55 -19.33 10.35
C PRO A 41 10.46 -20.24 10.93
N SER A 42 10.82 -21.50 11.23
CA SER A 42 9.84 -22.54 11.58
C SER A 42 9.13 -22.29 12.92
N GLY A 43 9.78 -21.57 13.84
CA GLY A 43 9.22 -21.20 15.15
C GLY A 43 8.52 -19.84 15.17
N LEU A 44 8.52 -19.09 14.06
CA LEU A 44 8.01 -17.72 14.04
C LEU A 44 6.49 -17.69 14.23
N THR A 45 6.08 -17.17 15.38
CA THR A 45 4.70 -16.81 15.70
C THR A 45 4.61 -15.31 15.85
N LEU A 46 4.17 -14.64 14.79
CA LEU A 46 3.93 -13.21 14.80
C LEU A 46 2.47 -12.95 15.20
N ILE A 47 2.27 -12.17 16.25
CA ILE A 47 0.93 -11.73 16.67
C ILE A 47 0.79 -10.22 16.43
N PRO A 48 -0.43 -9.71 16.22
CA PRO A 48 -0.65 -8.27 16.07
C PRO A 48 -0.22 -7.50 17.33
N PRO A 49 0.49 -6.36 17.21
CA PRO A 49 0.90 -5.56 18.37
C PRO A 49 -0.24 -4.98 19.21
N SER A 50 -1.43 -4.82 18.62
CA SER A 50 -2.62 -4.32 19.32
C SER A 50 -3.91 -4.85 18.68
N LYS A 51 -5.07 -4.58 19.32
CA LYS A 51 -6.39 -4.87 18.76
C LYS A 51 -6.65 -4.14 17.43
N ASP A 52 -6.10 -2.95 17.27
CA ASP A 52 -6.21 -2.17 16.04
C ASP A 52 -5.40 -2.84 14.93
N HIS A 53 -4.16 -3.26 15.22
CA HIS A 53 -3.34 -4.00 14.26
C HIS A 53 -3.92 -5.37 13.89
N ALA A 54 -4.68 -6.00 14.78
CA ALA A 54 -5.37 -7.26 14.46
C ALA A 54 -6.41 -7.11 13.33
N ARG A 55 -6.81 -5.88 13.00
CA ARG A 55 -7.75 -5.58 11.92
C ARG A 55 -7.07 -5.29 10.58
N THR A 56 -5.74 -5.14 10.57
CA THR A 56 -4.97 -4.81 9.36
C THR A 56 -5.36 -5.74 8.21
N ALA A 57 -5.71 -5.14 7.08
CA ALA A 57 -6.14 -5.80 5.84
C ALA A 57 -7.38 -6.71 5.94
N SER A 58 -8.07 -6.81 7.08
CA SER A 58 -9.24 -7.69 7.25
C SER A 58 -10.34 -7.46 6.19
N ARG A 59 -10.56 -6.21 5.78
CA ARG A 59 -11.53 -5.85 4.73
C ARG A 59 -11.04 -6.21 3.33
N LEU A 60 -9.73 -6.27 3.09
CA LEU A 60 -9.17 -6.79 1.82
C LEU A 60 -9.31 -8.31 1.76
N ILE A 61 -9.02 -8.99 2.87
CA ILE A 61 -9.10 -10.45 2.98
C ILE A 61 -10.53 -10.93 2.73
N GLN A 62 -11.55 -10.20 3.20
CA GLN A 62 -12.96 -10.51 2.89
C GLN A 62 -13.27 -10.55 1.38
N LEU A 63 -12.51 -9.84 0.55
CA LEU A 63 -12.70 -9.84 -0.89
C LEU A 63 -12.09 -11.07 -1.58
N PHE A 64 -11.33 -11.91 -0.86
CA PHE A 64 -10.70 -13.12 -1.43
C PHE A 64 -11.75 -14.15 -1.85
N GLU A 65 -12.87 -14.15 -1.13
CA GLU A 65 -14.01 -15.02 -1.40
C GLU A 65 -14.80 -14.62 -2.65
N ILE A 66 -14.51 -13.45 -3.24
CA ILE A 66 -15.20 -12.96 -4.44
C ILE A 66 -14.37 -13.35 -5.68
N PRO A 67 -14.86 -14.28 -6.52
CA PRO A 67 -14.11 -14.75 -7.68
C PRO A 67 -13.76 -13.61 -8.63
N GLY A 68 -12.48 -13.55 -9.04
CA GLY A 68 -11.99 -12.58 -10.03
C GLY A 68 -11.65 -11.19 -9.46
N VAL A 69 -11.78 -10.95 -8.15
CA VAL A 69 -11.34 -9.68 -7.54
C VAL A 69 -9.83 -9.67 -7.33
N PHE A 70 -9.27 -10.73 -6.74
CA PHE A 70 -7.82 -10.88 -6.57
C PHE A 70 -7.36 -12.26 -7.04
N GLY A 71 -6.28 -12.28 -7.81
CA GLY A 71 -5.51 -13.47 -8.12
C GLY A 71 -4.65 -13.91 -6.93
N GLU A 72 -4.23 -15.17 -6.97
CA GLU A 72 -3.40 -15.79 -5.94
C GLU A 72 -2.14 -14.96 -5.57
N PRO A 73 -1.36 -14.40 -6.53
CA PRO A 73 -0.17 -13.64 -6.17
C PRO A 73 -0.49 -12.37 -5.38
N MET A 74 -1.60 -11.69 -5.70
CA MET A 74 -2.01 -10.49 -4.98
C MET A 74 -2.53 -10.83 -3.57
N SER A 75 -3.33 -11.89 -3.43
CA SER A 75 -3.78 -12.37 -2.10
C SER A 75 -2.60 -12.75 -1.21
N LYS A 76 -1.58 -13.40 -1.78
CA LYS A 76 -0.33 -13.70 -1.06
C LYS A 76 0.43 -12.43 -0.66
N ALA A 77 0.53 -11.44 -1.57
CA ALA A 77 1.17 -10.16 -1.26
C ALA A 77 0.46 -9.40 -0.13
N ILE A 78 -0.87 -9.50 -0.03
CA ILE A 78 -1.65 -8.90 1.08
C ILE A 78 -1.32 -9.59 2.41
N TYR A 79 -1.22 -10.93 2.45
CA TYR A 79 -0.79 -11.64 3.67
C TYR A 79 0.65 -11.31 4.05
N ASP A 80 1.57 -11.34 3.09
CA ASP A 80 2.99 -11.04 3.31
C ASP A 80 3.16 -9.59 3.84
N LEU A 81 2.45 -8.62 3.25
CA LEU A 81 2.45 -7.23 3.72
C LEU A 81 1.80 -7.08 5.10
N THR A 82 0.79 -7.88 5.45
CA THR A 82 0.16 -7.85 6.78
C THR A 82 1.14 -8.29 7.86
N GLU A 83 1.83 -9.44 7.67
CA GLU A 83 2.87 -9.89 8.61
C GLU A 83 4.01 -8.85 8.70
N LEU A 84 4.45 -8.32 7.56
CA LEU A 84 5.50 -7.29 7.55
C LEU A 84 5.11 -6.05 8.35
N ILE A 85 3.85 -5.61 8.27
CA ILE A 85 3.37 -4.46 9.04
C ILE A 85 3.31 -4.76 10.53
N TRP A 86 2.84 -5.94 10.93
CA TRP A 86 2.87 -6.31 12.34
C TRP A 86 4.29 -6.33 12.90
N TYR A 87 5.24 -6.90 12.15
CA TYR A 87 6.65 -6.85 12.52
C TYR A 87 7.16 -5.41 12.61
N ALA A 88 6.91 -4.58 11.59
CA ALA A 88 7.34 -3.19 11.58
C ALA A 88 6.77 -2.38 12.75
N GLU A 89 5.53 -2.63 13.16
CA GLU A 89 4.91 -1.94 14.30
C GLU A 89 5.38 -2.48 15.65
N TRP A 90 5.86 -3.73 15.76
CA TRP A 90 6.60 -4.15 16.95
C TRP A 90 7.96 -3.44 17.08
N ILE A 91 8.65 -3.21 15.96
CA ILE A 91 9.97 -2.58 15.95
C ILE A 91 9.88 -1.05 16.10
N LYS A 92 8.94 -0.41 15.39
CA LYS A 92 8.83 1.05 15.27
C LYS A 92 7.68 1.67 16.08
N GLY A 93 6.77 0.85 16.63
CA GLY A 93 5.55 1.30 17.31
C GLY A 93 5.79 1.76 18.74
N ASP A 94 4.95 1.30 19.68
CA ASP A 94 5.08 1.69 21.09
C ASP A 94 6.36 1.10 21.69
N PRO A 95 7.31 1.93 22.18
CA PRO A 95 8.55 1.45 22.80
C PRO A 95 8.33 0.58 24.04
N LYS A 96 7.12 0.58 24.61
CA LYS A 96 6.73 -0.26 25.75
C LYS A 96 6.20 -1.63 25.33
N SER A 97 5.83 -1.80 24.06
CA SER A 97 5.44 -3.08 23.50
C SER A 97 6.72 -3.91 23.26
N SER A 98 6.78 -5.13 23.79
CA SER A 98 7.96 -5.98 23.68
C SER A 98 7.59 -7.36 23.15
N GLN A 99 7.76 -7.54 21.84
CA GLN A 99 8.05 -8.84 21.26
C GLN A 99 9.52 -8.82 20.86
N SER A 100 10.33 -9.72 21.44
CA SER A 100 11.72 -9.89 21.05
C SER A 100 11.79 -10.81 19.83
N PHE A 101 12.60 -10.44 18.84
CA PHE A 101 12.89 -11.26 17.68
C PHE A 101 14.35 -11.73 17.75
N ASP A 102 14.62 -12.92 17.23
CA ASP A 102 15.98 -13.43 17.07
C ASP A 102 16.57 -12.97 15.74
N ASP A 103 17.90 -13.11 15.59
CA ASP A 103 18.62 -12.71 14.39
C ASP A 103 18.04 -13.35 13.12
N GLU A 104 17.57 -14.61 13.19
CA GLU A 104 16.96 -15.32 12.06
C GLU A 104 15.65 -14.63 11.60
N THR A 105 14.81 -14.22 12.55
CA THR A 105 13.57 -13.49 12.27
C THR A 105 13.85 -12.09 11.73
N GLU A 106 14.82 -11.38 12.32
CA GLU A 106 15.22 -10.06 11.84
C GLU A 106 15.76 -10.14 10.40
N ASP A 107 16.62 -11.11 10.11
CA ASP A 107 17.14 -11.35 8.76
C ASP A 107 16.02 -11.70 7.76
N TYR A 108 15.07 -12.54 8.16
CA TYR A 108 13.90 -12.84 7.35
C TYR A 108 13.15 -11.55 6.98
N PHE A 109 12.74 -10.74 7.96
CA PHE A 109 11.98 -9.52 7.69
C PHE A 109 12.79 -8.44 6.96
N ASN A 110 14.10 -8.35 7.20
CA ASN A 110 15.00 -7.50 6.44
C ASN A 110 15.01 -7.87 4.95
N THR A 111 14.72 -9.12 4.58
CA THR A 111 14.52 -9.49 3.18
C THR A 111 13.07 -9.34 2.71
N GLU A 112 12.08 -9.58 3.58
CA GLU A 112 10.66 -9.47 3.24
C GLU A 112 10.26 -8.03 2.88
N VAL A 113 10.89 -7.02 3.48
CA VAL A 113 10.67 -5.62 3.10
C VAL A 113 10.92 -5.38 1.60
N LEU A 114 11.84 -6.13 0.98
CA LEU A 114 12.11 -6.07 -0.45
C LEU A 114 11.22 -7.02 -1.24
N TYR A 115 11.00 -8.24 -0.73
CA TYR A 115 10.21 -9.24 -1.43
C TYR A 115 8.77 -8.76 -1.66
N VAL A 116 8.14 -8.13 -0.66
CA VAL A 116 6.77 -7.61 -0.79
C VAL A 116 6.68 -6.58 -1.94
N GLU A 117 7.63 -5.66 -2.03
CA GLU A 117 7.66 -4.68 -3.10
C GLU A 117 7.93 -5.31 -4.46
N TYR A 118 8.89 -6.25 -4.52
CA TYR A 118 9.17 -7.06 -5.70
C TYR A 118 7.90 -7.79 -6.19
N ALA A 119 7.15 -8.41 -5.27
CA ALA A 119 5.91 -9.12 -5.58
C ALA A 119 4.85 -8.17 -6.14
N LEU A 120 4.66 -6.99 -5.53
CA LEU A 120 3.72 -5.97 -6.01
C LEU A 120 4.09 -5.41 -7.38
N HIS A 121 5.38 -5.30 -7.71
CA HIS A 121 5.81 -4.93 -9.07
C HIS A 121 5.60 -6.07 -10.08
N THR A 122 5.92 -7.30 -9.68
CA THR A 122 5.84 -8.48 -10.54
C THR A 122 4.39 -8.86 -10.83
N ASP A 123 3.49 -8.69 -9.87
CA ASP A 123 2.06 -8.99 -10.01
C ASP A 123 1.38 -8.18 -11.12
N ARG A 124 1.95 -7.03 -11.52
CA ARG A 124 1.49 -6.27 -12.69
C ARG A 124 1.57 -7.06 -14.01
N TYR A 125 2.33 -8.16 -14.03
CA TYR A 125 2.60 -8.96 -15.21
C TYR A 125 2.03 -10.38 -15.06
N THR A 126 1.61 -10.95 -16.18
CA THR A 126 1.27 -12.37 -16.27
C THR A 126 2.55 -13.22 -16.20
N PRO A 127 2.44 -14.56 -16.00
CA PRO A 127 3.60 -15.45 -16.07
C PRO A 127 4.32 -15.43 -17.43
N THR A 128 3.63 -15.08 -18.52
CA THR A 128 4.20 -14.89 -19.87
C THR A 128 4.90 -13.53 -20.03
N GLY A 129 4.76 -12.63 -19.05
CA GLY A 129 5.40 -11.31 -19.03
C GLY A 129 4.55 -10.19 -19.64
N GLU A 130 3.30 -10.45 -19.99
CA GLU A 130 2.35 -9.44 -20.50
C GLU A 130 1.81 -8.60 -19.34
N THR A 131 1.50 -7.32 -19.58
CA THR A 131 0.90 -6.48 -18.54
C THR A 131 -0.57 -6.86 -18.33
N LYS A 132 -0.97 -7.14 -17.08
CA LYS A 132 -2.38 -7.36 -16.72
C LYS A 132 -3.25 -6.10 -16.91
N GLY A 133 -2.62 -4.93 -16.89
CA GLY A 133 -3.29 -3.64 -16.83
C GLY A 133 -3.58 -3.21 -15.39
N ASP A 134 -3.61 -1.89 -15.16
CA ASP A 134 -3.81 -1.32 -13.83
C ASP A 134 -5.27 -0.88 -13.57
N ALA A 135 -6.07 -0.73 -14.63
CA ALA A 135 -7.48 -0.29 -14.58
C ALA A 135 -8.45 -1.42 -14.18
N THR A 136 -8.16 -2.08 -13.06
CA THR A 136 -8.99 -3.10 -12.42
C THR A 136 -8.99 -2.86 -10.91
N ILE A 137 -9.88 -3.53 -10.16
CA ILE A 137 -9.86 -3.46 -8.68
C ILE A 137 -8.50 -3.99 -8.17
N GLU A 138 -8.05 -5.15 -8.63
CA GLU A 138 -6.72 -5.71 -8.31
C GLU A 138 -5.60 -4.70 -8.59
N GLY A 139 -5.58 -4.10 -9.79
CA GLY A 139 -4.54 -3.16 -10.19
C GLY A 139 -4.49 -1.91 -9.29
N CYS A 140 -5.66 -1.36 -8.94
CA CYS A 140 -5.76 -0.23 -8.02
C CYS A 140 -5.29 -0.60 -6.60
N VAL A 141 -5.67 -1.78 -6.10
CA VAL A 141 -5.26 -2.26 -4.78
C VAL A 141 -3.77 -2.57 -4.75
N ARG A 142 -3.21 -3.20 -5.79
CA ARG A 142 -1.77 -3.45 -5.94
C ARG A 142 -0.97 -2.16 -5.89
N LEU A 143 -1.42 -1.11 -6.59
CA LEU A 143 -0.79 0.21 -6.56
C LEU A 143 -0.93 0.91 -5.20
N ALA A 144 -2.10 0.83 -4.57
CA ALA A 144 -2.30 1.36 -3.22
C ALA A 144 -1.40 0.63 -2.20
N CYS A 145 -1.27 -0.69 -2.28
CA CYS A 145 -0.33 -1.46 -1.45
C CYS A 145 1.12 -1.04 -1.69
N LEU A 146 1.51 -0.79 -2.95
CA LEU A 146 2.87 -0.33 -3.29
C LEU A 146 3.17 1.06 -2.72
N LEU A 147 2.20 1.99 -2.79
CA LEU A 147 2.32 3.31 -2.19
C LEU A 147 2.34 3.24 -0.66
N PHE A 148 1.46 2.43 -0.07
CA PHE A 148 1.39 2.21 1.37
C PHE A 148 2.70 1.63 1.90
N HIS A 149 3.21 0.55 1.31
CA HIS A 149 4.47 -0.08 1.70
C HIS A 149 5.64 0.92 1.65
N ASN A 150 5.77 1.67 0.55
CA ASN A 150 6.79 2.71 0.43
C ASN A 150 6.61 3.88 1.40
N SER A 151 5.39 4.15 1.86
CA SER A 151 5.12 5.17 2.88
C SER A 151 5.45 4.68 4.30
N THR A 152 5.10 3.45 4.64
CA THR A 152 5.10 2.98 6.04
C THR A 152 6.35 2.23 6.44
N ILE A 153 6.96 1.50 5.49
CA ILE A 153 8.19 0.75 5.69
C ILE A 153 9.39 1.64 5.41
N TRP A 154 9.38 2.30 4.24
CA TRP A 154 10.50 3.10 3.73
C TRP A 154 10.41 4.60 4.01
N GLU A 155 9.25 5.09 4.46
CA GLU A 155 9.03 6.51 4.79
C GLU A 155 9.29 7.45 3.59
N PHE A 156 9.02 6.96 2.38
CA PHE A 156 9.28 7.70 1.14
C PHE A 156 8.26 8.79 0.88
N TYR A 157 6.97 8.49 0.97
CA TYR A 157 5.93 9.45 0.61
C TYR A 157 5.48 10.27 1.81
N PRO A 158 5.22 11.57 1.62
CA PRO A 158 5.16 12.29 0.34
C PRO A 158 6.51 12.81 -0.19
N ALA A 159 7.58 12.84 0.62
CA ALA A 159 8.83 13.54 0.32
C ALA A 159 9.51 13.10 -1.00
N MET A 160 9.46 11.80 -1.31
CA MET A 160 10.04 11.23 -2.52
C MET A 160 9.04 11.15 -3.69
N GLY A 161 7.83 11.68 -3.54
CA GLY A 161 6.79 11.75 -4.57
C GLY A 161 7.29 12.27 -5.93
N PRO A 162 8.08 13.37 -5.99
CA PRO A 162 8.64 13.87 -7.25
C PRO A 162 9.62 12.92 -7.95
N VAL A 163 10.28 12.03 -7.20
CA VAL A 163 11.27 11.07 -7.73
C VAL A 163 10.62 9.74 -8.12
N PHE A 164 9.76 9.22 -7.23
CA PHE A 164 9.00 7.98 -7.45
C PHE A 164 7.54 8.31 -7.79
N SER A 165 7.31 9.19 -8.76
CA SER A 165 5.95 9.67 -9.09
C SER A 165 5.10 8.62 -9.82
N LYS A 166 5.73 7.67 -10.52
CA LYS A 166 5.01 6.79 -11.45
C LYS A 166 3.95 5.90 -10.81
N PRO A 167 4.15 5.28 -9.63
CA PRO A 167 3.07 4.55 -8.96
C PRO A 167 1.87 5.45 -8.60
N ILE A 168 2.12 6.70 -8.19
CA ILE A 168 1.06 7.68 -7.88
C ILE A 168 0.27 8.02 -9.16
N VAL A 169 0.99 8.36 -10.24
CA VAL A 169 0.38 8.67 -11.54
C VAL A 169 -0.37 7.46 -12.10
N GLY A 170 0.19 6.26 -11.97
CA GLY A 170 -0.44 5.01 -12.40
C GLY A 170 -1.75 4.76 -11.67
N LEU A 171 -1.78 4.98 -10.35
CA LEU A 171 -3.00 4.84 -9.56
C LEU A 171 -4.06 5.86 -9.99
N ARG A 172 -3.67 7.13 -10.19
CA ARG A 172 -4.56 8.18 -10.71
C ARG A 172 -5.21 7.76 -12.03
N VAL A 173 -4.41 7.32 -13.02
CA VAL A 173 -4.91 6.91 -14.34
C VAL A 173 -5.84 5.70 -14.25
N ALA A 174 -5.51 4.73 -13.41
CA ALA A 174 -6.36 3.56 -13.19
C ALA A 174 -7.73 3.97 -12.61
N LEU A 175 -7.73 4.87 -11.63
CA LEU A 175 -8.95 5.39 -11.00
C LEU A 175 -9.80 6.26 -11.93
N GLU A 176 -9.18 7.09 -12.76
CA GLU A 176 -9.88 7.86 -13.81
C GLU A 176 -10.67 6.96 -14.77
N THR A 177 -10.24 5.71 -14.95
CA THR A 177 -10.93 4.74 -15.79
C THR A 177 -11.97 3.94 -15.00
N THR A 178 -11.62 3.50 -13.79
CA THR A 178 -12.42 2.53 -13.01
C THR A 178 -13.55 3.18 -12.21
N ILE A 179 -13.40 4.44 -11.76
CA ILE A 179 -14.44 5.17 -11.04
C ILE A 179 -15.65 5.42 -11.96
N PRO A 180 -15.52 6.04 -13.15
CA PRO A 180 -16.67 6.27 -14.03
C PRO A 180 -17.28 4.98 -14.57
N ALA A 181 -16.48 3.92 -14.71
CA ALA A 181 -16.96 2.59 -15.09
C ALA A 181 -17.73 1.86 -13.98
N GLY A 182 -17.80 2.42 -12.76
CA GLY A 182 -18.59 1.90 -11.66
C GLY A 182 -17.99 0.67 -10.97
N TYR A 183 -16.69 0.40 -11.14
CA TYR A 183 -16.06 -0.82 -10.62
C TYR A 183 -16.13 -0.90 -9.08
N PHE A 184 -16.16 0.25 -8.41
CA PHE A 184 -16.22 0.34 -6.95
C PHE A 184 -17.65 0.46 -6.38
N ASN A 185 -18.70 0.35 -7.20
CA ASN A 185 -20.09 0.54 -6.75
C ASN A 185 -20.49 -0.37 -5.59
N LEU A 186 -19.97 -1.60 -5.57
CA LEU A 186 -20.19 -2.62 -4.54
C LEU A 186 -19.10 -2.66 -3.46
N CYS A 187 -18.03 -1.89 -3.61
CA CYS A 187 -16.90 -1.82 -2.66
C CYS A 187 -16.45 -0.37 -2.44
N ARG A 188 -17.39 0.51 -2.13
CA ARG A 188 -17.14 1.96 -1.99
C ARG A 188 -16.14 2.30 -0.88
N GLU A 189 -16.15 1.52 0.19
CA GLU A 189 -15.19 1.62 1.29
C GLU A 189 -13.75 1.33 0.83
N LEU A 190 -13.57 0.39 -0.11
CA LEU A 190 -12.26 0.09 -0.71
C LEU A 190 -11.76 1.31 -1.50
N LEU A 191 -12.65 1.94 -2.28
CA LEU A 191 -12.32 3.15 -3.02
C LEU A 191 -11.83 4.26 -2.10
N ILE A 192 -12.46 4.45 -0.93
CA ILE A 192 -12.03 5.44 0.05
C ILE A 192 -10.60 5.17 0.53
N TRP A 193 -10.28 3.92 0.88
CA TRP A 193 -8.92 3.56 1.29
C TRP A 193 -7.90 3.81 0.16
N VAL A 194 -8.21 3.40 -1.08
CA VAL A 194 -7.34 3.61 -2.23
C VAL A 194 -7.09 5.10 -2.49
N LEU A 195 -8.15 5.92 -2.46
CA LEU A 195 -8.06 7.37 -2.64
C LEU A 195 -7.29 8.04 -1.50
N PHE A 196 -7.51 7.59 -0.26
CA PHE A 196 -6.79 8.07 0.92
C PHE A 196 -5.28 7.86 0.79
N VAL A 197 -4.84 6.66 0.41
CA VAL A 197 -3.42 6.35 0.18
C VAL A 197 -2.85 7.21 -0.94
N GLY A 198 -3.59 7.37 -2.05
CA GLY A 198 -3.22 8.25 -3.16
C GLY A 198 -3.07 9.71 -2.74
N ALA A 199 -4.03 10.26 -1.99
CA ALA A 199 -4.01 11.63 -1.47
C ALA A 199 -2.80 11.88 -0.56
N CYS A 200 -2.52 10.96 0.38
CA CYS A 200 -1.36 11.06 1.25
C CYS A 200 -0.04 11.04 0.46
N SER A 201 0.04 10.17 -0.54
CA SER A 201 1.28 9.98 -1.30
C SER A 201 1.59 11.13 -2.26
N SER A 202 0.55 11.82 -2.72
CA SER A 202 0.62 12.80 -3.82
C SER A 202 0.78 14.26 -3.39
N ARG A 203 0.94 14.58 -2.10
CA ARG A 203 0.96 15.98 -1.59
C ARG A 203 1.90 16.94 -2.31
N LEU A 204 3.00 16.45 -2.90
CA LEU A 204 3.97 17.26 -3.66
C LEU A 204 3.72 17.24 -5.19
N LEU A 205 2.64 16.61 -5.65
CA LEU A 205 2.23 16.45 -7.04
C LEU A 205 0.83 17.05 -7.21
N ALA A 206 0.77 18.37 -7.45
CA ALA A 206 -0.47 19.14 -7.40
C ALA A 206 -1.62 18.52 -8.22
N ARG A 207 -1.35 18.09 -9.47
CA ARG A 207 -2.37 17.48 -10.33
C ARG A 207 -2.94 16.19 -9.73
N GLU A 208 -2.06 15.28 -9.33
CA GLU A 208 -2.45 14.00 -8.74
C GLU A 208 -3.20 14.22 -7.42
N HIS A 209 -2.68 15.11 -6.57
CA HIS A 209 -3.29 15.43 -5.29
C HIS A 209 -4.72 15.96 -5.44
N THR A 210 -4.93 16.93 -6.33
CA THR A 210 -6.27 17.47 -6.60
C THR A 210 -7.25 16.38 -7.06
N PHE A 211 -6.81 15.46 -7.92
CA PHE A 211 -7.66 14.33 -8.34
C PHE A 211 -8.05 13.46 -7.14
N PHE A 212 -7.07 13.00 -6.36
CA PHE A 212 -7.34 12.13 -5.22
C PHE A 212 -8.23 12.81 -4.18
N MET A 213 -8.01 14.10 -3.90
CA MET A 213 -8.82 14.85 -2.93
C MET A 213 -10.25 15.10 -3.40
N THR A 214 -10.44 15.39 -4.69
CA THR A 214 -11.78 15.58 -5.26
C THR A 214 -12.60 14.30 -5.13
N GLU A 215 -12.05 13.17 -5.59
CA GLU A 215 -12.74 11.88 -5.54
C GLU A 215 -12.91 11.38 -4.10
N LEU A 216 -11.92 11.60 -3.22
CA LEU A 216 -12.02 11.23 -1.80
C LEU A 216 -13.13 11.99 -1.11
N THR A 217 -13.21 13.31 -1.35
CA THR A 217 -14.28 14.17 -0.82
C THR A 217 -15.66 13.66 -1.24
N MET A 218 -15.82 13.31 -2.52
CA MET A 218 -17.07 12.75 -3.02
C MET A 218 -17.40 11.39 -2.37
N ALA A 219 -16.42 10.49 -2.29
CA ALA A 219 -16.61 9.16 -1.72
C ALA A 219 -16.96 9.21 -0.22
N VAL A 220 -16.27 10.05 0.56
CA VAL A 220 -16.52 10.25 2.00
C VAL A 220 -17.91 10.83 2.24
N ARG A 221 -18.31 11.86 1.48
CA ARG A 221 -19.65 12.46 1.58
C ARG A 221 -20.76 11.46 1.26
N ASN A 222 -20.57 10.63 0.23
CA ASN A 222 -21.54 9.62 -0.18
C ASN A 222 -21.71 8.48 0.84
N GLN A 223 -20.71 8.23 1.70
CA GLN A 223 -20.80 7.26 2.79
C GLN A 223 -21.36 7.87 4.09
N GLY A 224 -21.45 9.20 4.18
CA GLY A 224 -22.01 9.87 5.35
C GLY A 224 -21.10 9.79 6.59
N PHE A 225 -19.77 9.76 6.42
CA PHE A 225 -18.86 9.88 7.57
C PHE A 225 -19.02 11.25 8.23
N HIS A 226 -19.05 11.28 9.57
CA HIS A 226 -19.30 12.50 10.34
C HIS A 226 -18.08 13.00 11.10
N SER A 227 -17.03 12.18 11.23
CA SER A 227 -15.81 12.52 11.93
C SER A 227 -14.58 11.81 11.33
N TRP A 228 -13.39 12.36 11.54
CA TRP A 228 -12.15 11.69 11.15
C TRP A 228 -11.96 10.36 11.88
N GLN A 229 -12.57 10.20 13.06
CA GLN A 229 -12.59 8.96 13.82
C GLN A 229 -13.38 7.87 13.09
N ASP A 230 -14.54 8.20 12.50
CA ASP A 230 -15.31 7.22 11.72
C ASP A 230 -14.51 6.75 10.49
N LEU A 231 -13.82 7.69 9.84
CA LEU A 231 -12.93 7.37 8.73
C LEU A 231 -11.72 6.53 9.19
N ARG A 232 -11.12 6.84 10.35
CA ARG A 232 -10.06 6.01 10.96
C ARG A 232 -10.55 4.59 11.18
N GLU A 233 -11.74 4.42 11.76
CA GLU A 233 -12.33 3.11 12.03
C GLU A 233 -12.54 2.29 10.76
N LEU A 234 -12.86 2.94 9.63
CA LEU A 234 -12.87 2.29 8.33
C LEU A 234 -11.45 1.85 7.92
N LEU A 235 -10.51 2.79 7.93
CA LEU A 235 -9.15 2.62 7.42
C LEU A 235 -8.38 1.53 8.19
N LEU A 236 -8.64 1.36 9.49
CA LEU A 236 -8.07 0.28 10.31
C LEU A 236 -8.37 -1.13 9.78
N GLY A 237 -9.44 -1.31 8.99
CA GLY A 237 -9.75 -2.57 8.33
C GLY A 237 -8.95 -2.83 7.04
N TYR A 238 -8.24 -1.83 6.54
CA TYR A 238 -7.37 -1.89 5.36
C TYR A 238 -5.91 -1.77 5.79
N PHE A 239 -5.01 -1.43 4.86
CA PHE A 239 -3.64 -1.06 5.20
C PHE A 239 -3.57 0.39 5.64
N TYR A 240 -3.51 0.59 6.95
CA TYR A 240 -3.42 1.88 7.61
C TYR A 240 -2.72 1.67 8.97
N VAL A 241 -1.83 2.59 9.34
CA VAL A 241 -1.17 2.62 10.65
C VAL A 241 -1.12 4.05 11.16
N ASP A 242 -1.56 4.28 12.40
CA ASP A 242 -1.63 5.63 12.97
C ASP A 242 -0.27 6.31 13.01
N ARG A 243 0.81 5.56 13.30
CA ARG A 243 2.19 6.06 13.33
C ARG A 243 2.57 6.84 12.07
N CYS A 244 2.08 6.41 10.90
CA CYS A 244 2.39 7.03 9.62
C CYS A 244 1.28 7.95 9.10
N TYR A 245 0.01 7.68 9.42
CA TYR A 245 -1.12 8.30 8.75
C TYR A 245 -2.04 9.12 9.63
N LEU A 246 -1.95 9.09 10.96
CA LEU A 246 -2.91 9.79 11.83
C LEU A 246 -2.90 11.30 11.60
N THR A 247 -1.72 11.91 11.48
CA THR A 247 -1.58 13.34 11.17
C THR A 247 -2.17 13.64 9.80
N SER A 248 -1.80 12.86 8.78
CA SER A 248 -2.32 13.04 7.42
C SER A 248 -3.84 12.88 7.35
N LEU A 249 -4.41 11.93 8.10
CA LEU A 249 -5.85 11.71 8.18
C LEU A 249 -6.58 12.93 8.71
N ARG A 250 -6.07 13.55 9.78
CA ARG A 250 -6.67 14.76 10.35
C ARG A 250 -6.60 15.93 9.37
N GLU A 251 -5.42 16.16 8.77
CA GLU A 251 -5.23 17.25 7.80
C GLU A 251 -6.12 17.08 6.56
N LEU A 252 -6.22 15.87 6.01
CA LEU A 252 -7.10 15.59 4.88
C LEU A 252 -8.58 15.73 5.26
N TRP A 253 -8.95 15.36 6.48
CA TRP A 253 -10.31 15.54 6.97
C TRP A 253 -10.68 17.03 7.05
N ASP A 254 -9.78 17.86 7.55
CA ASP A 254 -9.98 19.31 7.61
C ASP A 254 -10.15 19.91 6.20
N GLU A 255 -9.35 19.48 5.22
CA GLU A 255 -9.46 19.91 3.81
C GLU A 255 -10.82 19.55 3.19
N ILE A 256 -11.32 18.34 3.41
CA ILE A 256 -12.64 17.87 2.92
C ILE A 256 -13.79 18.77 3.41
N HIS A 257 -13.64 19.35 4.61
CA HIS A 257 -14.64 20.21 5.24
C HIS A 257 -14.52 21.68 4.83
N ILE A 258 -13.29 22.19 4.62
CA ILE A 258 -13.07 23.54 4.06
C ILE A 258 -13.77 23.69 2.71
N ASP A 259 -13.66 22.68 1.84
CA ASP A 259 -14.32 22.67 0.53
C ASP A 259 -15.85 22.58 0.62
N ALA A 260 -16.40 22.00 1.70
CA ALA A 260 -17.84 21.94 1.93
C ALA A 260 -18.41 23.33 2.26
N ASP A 261 -17.70 24.10 3.08
CA ASP A 261 -18.12 25.42 3.50
C ASP A 261 -17.91 26.46 2.39
N ALA A 262 -16.82 26.37 1.63
CA ALA A 262 -16.60 27.21 0.44
C ALA A 262 -17.66 26.97 -0.65
N SER A 263 -18.07 25.72 -0.87
CA SER A 263 -19.13 25.38 -1.83
C SER A 263 -20.50 25.91 -1.39
N ARG A 264 -20.79 25.94 -0.08
CA ARG A 264 -22.03 26.53 0.47
C ARG A 264 -22.07 28.04 0.33
N LEU A 265 -20.93 28.72 0.50
CA LEU A 265 -20.83 30.18 0.35
C LEU A 265 -20.98 30.65 -1.10
N ASN A 266 -20.61 29.83 -2.09
CA ASN A 266 -20.79 30.15 -3.52
C ASN A 266 -22.20 29.84 -4.07
N LEU A 267 -23.08 29.26 -3.25
CA LEU A 267 -24.48 28.94 -3.58
C LEU A 267 -25.49 29.87 -2.87
N CYS A 268 -25.01 30.86 -2.10
CA CYS A 268 -25.81 31.94 -1.51
C CYS A 268 -25.52 33.27 -2.21
#